data_AF-A0A1F5TPT2-F1
#
_entry.id   AF-A0A1F5TPT2-F1
#
_cell.length_a   1.000
_cell.length_b   1.000
_cell.length_c   1.000
_cell.angle_alpha   90.00
_cell.angle_beta   90.00
_cell.angle_gamma   90.00
#
_symmetry.space_group_name_H-M   'P 1'
#
loop_
_entity.id
_entity.type
_entity.pdbx_description
1 polymer ?
#
loop_
_entity_poly.entity_id
_entity_poly.type
_entity_poly.pdbx_seq_one_letter_code
_entity_poly.pdbx_strand_id
1 'polypeptide(L)'
;MDIKDLLADARNLTDRDFHRRLESLVIHNYKYKNLDKENRELVMGLLKKYQKYLKRGIGISDTMIRKEMYELYRNRIKLNLDEPDMKDIKEILEGFQN
;
A
#
# COMPACT_ATOMS: atom_id res chain seq x y z
N MET A 1 0.34 -5.02 -14.46
CA MET A 1 1.12 -4.01 -13.72
C MET A 1 1.32 -4.55 -12.33
N ASP A 2 2.57 -4.78 -11.96
CA ASP A 2 2.95 -5.11 -10.59
C ASP A 2 3.60 -3.89 -9.89
N ILE A 3 4.04 -4.08 -8.64
CA ILE A 3 4.65 -3.00 -7.86
C ILE A 3 5.98 -2.55 -8.48
N LYS A 4 6.73 -3.46 -9.11
CA LYS A 4 8.00 -3.13 -9.76
C LYS A 4 7.77 -2.25 -10.97
N ASP A 5 6.76 -2.56 -11.80
CA ASP A 5 6.34 -1.73 -12.93
C ASP A 5 5.97 -0.31 -12.47
N LEU A 6 5.22 -0.19 -11.37
CA LEU A 6 4.82 1.11 -10.82
C LEU A 6 6.03 1.91 -10.33
N LEU A 7 6.98 1.26 -9.65
CA LEU A 7 8.16 1.92 -9.08
C LEU A 7 9.18 2.34 -10.13
N ALA A 8 9.32 1.58 -11.23
CA ALA A 8 10.22 1.91 -12.34
C ALA A 8 9.86 3.28 -12.97
N ASP A 9 8.56 3.55 -13.14
CA ASP A 9 8.06 4.79 -13.73
C ASP A 9 7.78 5.90 -12.71
N ALA A 10 7.78 5.60 -11.41
CA ALA A 10 7.25 6.47 -10.36
C ALA A 10 7.83 7.90 -10.37
N ARG A 11 9.12 8.03 -10.73
CA ARG A 11 9.83 9.32 -10.85
C ARG A 11 9.26 10.24 -11.93
N ASN A 12 8.72 9.66 -13.00
CA ASN A 12 8.24 10.38 -14.19
C ASN A 12 6.74 10.69 -14.13
N LEU A 13 6.02 10.12 -13.17
CA LEU A 13 4.58 10.31 -13.03
C LEU A 13 4.25 11.59 -12.27
N THR A 14 3.18 12.27 -12.68
CA THR A 14 2.57 13.30 -11.83
C THR A 14 1.97 12.64 -10.59
N ASP A 15 1.72 13.41 -9.53
CA ASP A 15 1.11 12.86 -8.32
C ASP A 15 -0.25 12.21 -8.58
N ARG A 16 -1.02 12.79 -9.51
CA ARG A 16 -2.30 12.26 -9.97
C ARG A 16 -2.12 10.94 -10.74
N ASP A 17 -1.14 10.86 -11.62
CA ASP A 17 -0.92 9.64 -12.43
C ASP A 17 -0.37 8.51 -11.58
N PHE A 18 0.54 8.81 -10.65
CA PHE A 18 1.01 7.86 -9.65
C PHE A 18 -0.15 7.32 -8.82
N HIS A 19 -1.03 8.21 -8.33
CA HIS A 19 -2.19 7.82 -7.56
C HIS A 19 -3.15 6.91 -8.35
N ARG A 20 -3.45 7.25 -9.61
CA ARG A 20 -4.29 6.42 -10.48
C ARG A 20 -3.70 5.04 -10.74
N ARG A 21 -2.39 4.95 -10.98
CA ARG A 21 -1.73 3.65 -11.20
C ARG A 21 -1.66 2.83 -9.92
N LEU A 22 -1.40 3.46 -8.79
CA LEU A 22 -1.45 2.84 -7.47
C LEU A 22 -2.85 2.29 -7.16
N GLU A 23 -3.89 3.08 -7.41
CA GLU A 23 -5.29 2.68 -7.26
C GLU A 23 -5.61 1.49 -8.17
N SER A 24 -5.20 1.57 -9.44
CA SER A 24 -5.36 0.46 -10.37
C SER A 24 -4.64 -0.80 -9.89
N LEU A 25 -3.46 -0.67 -9.28
CA LEU A 25 -2.71 -1.80 -8.72
C LEU A 25 -3.44 -2.41 -7.52
N VAL A 26 -3.97 -1.62 -6.60
CA VAL A 26 -4.71 -2.15 -5.44
C VAL A 26 -6.06 -2.76 -5.84
N ILE A 27 -6.78 -2.13 -6.78
CA ILE A 27 -8.12 -2.59 -7.21
C ILE A 27 -8.05 -3.84 -8.09
N HIS A 28 -7.13 -3.89 -9.05
CA HIS A 28 -7.12 -4.94 -10.08
C HIS A 28 -6.13 -6.07 -9.82
N ASN A 29 -5.26 -5.96 -8.80
CA ASN A 29 -4.34 -7.04 -8.47
C ASN A 29 -5.06 -8.11 -7.67
N TYR A 30 -5.20 -9.29 -8.28
CA TYR A 30 -5.87 -10.46 -7.72
C TYR A 30 -5.33 -10.89 -6.35
N LYS A 31 -4.08 -10.51 -6.01
CA LYS A 31 -3.48 -10.76 -4.70
C LYS A 31 -4.20 -10.06 -3.55
N TYR A 32 -4.92 -8.97 -3.83
CA TYR A 32 -5.58 -8.13 -2.81
C TYR A 32 -7.10 -8.28 -2.83
N LYS A 33 -7.60 -9.39 -3.38
CA LYS A 33 -9.02 -9.66 -3.56
C LYS A 33 -9.82 -9.69 -2.25
N ASN A 34 -9.17 -9.98 -1.12
CA ASN A 34 -9.85 -10.10 0.16
C ASN A 34 -10.12 -8.72 0.81
N LEU A 35 -9.39 -7.69 0.40
CA LEU A 35 -9.65 -6.34 0.88
C LEU A 35 -11.00 -5.87 0.31
N ASP A 36 -11.93 -5.56 1.20
CA ASP A 36 -13.16 -4.87 0.85
C ASP A 36 -12.88 -3.41 0.45
N LYS A 37 -13.94 -2.67 0.12
CA LYS A 37 -13.78 -1.28 -0.31
C LYS A 37 -13.13 -0.39 0.75
N GLU A 38 -13.51 -0.54 2.03
CA GLU A 38 -13.01 0.28 3.13
C GLU A 38 -11.54 -0.05 3.41
N ASN A 39 -11.18 -1.33 3.40
CA ASN A 39 -9.81 -1.80 3.60
C ASN A 39 -8.90 -1.39 2.43
N ARG A 40 -9.40 -1.35 1.20
CA ARG A 40 -8.68 -0.79 0.04
C ARG A 40 -8.41 0.70 0.20
N GLU A 41 -9.40 1.48 0.63
CA GLU A 41 -9.24 2.91 0.88
C GLU A 41 -8.21 3.18 1.99
N LEU A 42 -8.21 2.36 3.04
CA LEU A 42 -7.21 2.39 4.11
C LEU A 42 -5.79 2.17 3.56
N VAL A 43 -5.58 1.10 2.78
CA VAL A 43 -4.29 0.80 2.14
C VAL A 43 -3.84 1.95 1.24
N MET A 44 -4.74 2.48 0.43
CA MET A 44 -4.46 3.63 -0.43
C MET A 44 -4.03 4.86 0.39
N GLY A 45 -4.66 5.08 1.54
CA GLY A 45 -4.28 6.12 2.50
C GLY A 45 -2.86 5.93 3.03
N LEU A 46 -2.49 4.70 3.40
CA LEU A 46 -1.14 4.37 3.87
C LEU A 46 -0.10 4.61 2.78
N LEU A 47 -0.31 4.08 1.58
CA LEU A 47 0.63 4.21 0.47
C LEU A 47 0.77 5.67 0.01
N LYS A 48 -0.28 6.47 0.11
CA LYS A 48 -0.24 7.92 -0.14
C LYS A 48 0.70 8.65 0.83
N LYS A 49 0.82 8.22 2.10
CA LYS A 49 1.82 8.77 3.04
C LYS A 49 3.24 8.60 2.50
N TYR A 50 3.49 7.47 1.84
CA TYR A 50 4.80 7.11 1.31
C TYR A 50 5.06 7.58 -0.13
N GLN A 51 4.05 8.10 -0.83
CA GLN A 51 4.13 8.53 -2.22
C GLN A 51 5.38 9.37 -2.54
N LYS A 52 5.71 10.35 -1.70
CA LYS A 52 6.89 11.21 -1.92
C LYS A 52 8.20 10.42 -1.91
N TYR A 53 8.31 9.38 -1.08
CA TYR A 53 9.47 8.51 -1.00
C TYR A 53 9.49 7.54 -2.18
N LEU A 54 8.37 6.89 -2.48
CA LEU A 54 8.23 5.95 -3.58
C LEU A 54 8.55 6.62 -4.93
N LYS A 55 8.07 7.84 -5.16
CA LYS A 55 8.42 8.64 -6.35
C LYS A 55 9.89 9.01 -6.43
N ARG A 56 10.64 9.00 -5.33
CA ARG A 56 12.09 9.19 -5.32
C ARG A 56 12.84 7.87 -5.49
N GLY A 57 12.13 6.75 -5.66
CA GLY A 57 12.72 5.40 -5.67
C GLY A 57 13.19 4.96 -4.28
N ILE A 58 12.67 5.58 -3.23
CA ILE A 58 12.95 5.20 -1.84
C ILE A 58 11.78 4.32 -1.39
N GLY A 59 12.04 3.03 -1.18
CA GLY A 59 11.05 2.10 -0.65
C GLY A 59 10.68 2.35 0.81
N ILE A 60 9.67 1.63 1.28
CA ILE A 60 9.24 1.68 2.68
C ILE A 60 10.20 0.82 3.51
N SER A 61 10.79 1.37 4.57
CA SER A 61 11.70 0.59 5.42
C SER A 61 10.92 -0.40 6.31
N ASP A 62 11.55 -1.52 6.67
CA ASP A 62 10.97 -2.51 7.58
C ASP A 62 10.51 -1.88 8.91
N THR A 63 11.25 -0.90 9.45
CA THR A 63 10.83 -0.17 10.66
C THR A 63 9.54 0.63 10.44
N MET A 64 9.36 1.25 9.26
CA MET A 64 8.13 1.95 8.92
C MET A 64 6.95 0.98 8.75
N ILE A 65 7.17 -0.15 8.08
CA ILE A 65 6.17 -1.21 7.92
C ILE A 65 5.73 -1.71 9.29
N ARG A 66 6.67 -2.06 10.18
CA ARG A 66 6.35 -2.51 11.54
C ARG A 66 5.53 -1.48 12.32
N LYS A 67 5.86 -0.19 12.19
CA LYS A 67 5.13 0.89 12.85
C LYS A 67 3.69 1.00 12.35
N GLU A 68 3.47 1.00 11.04
CA GLU A 68 2.13 1.05 10.46
C GLU A 68 1.33 -0.22 10.83
N MET A 69 1.93 -1.40 10.70
CA MET A 69 1.29 -2.66 11.08
C MET A 69 0.90 -2.71 12.56
N TYR A 70 1.73 -2.15 13.44
CA TYR A 70 1.43 -2.05 14.87
C TYR A 70 0.23 -1.12 15.14
N GLU A 71 0.17 0.04 14.49
CA GLU A 71 -0.97 0.96 14.62
C GLU A 71 -2.26 0.36 14.04
N LEU A 72 -2.19 -0.34 12.91
CA LEU A 72 -3.31 -1.08 12.35
C LEU A 72 -3.79 -2.18 13.30
N TYR A 73 -2.87 -2.97 13.86
CA TYR A 73 -3.20 -4.04 14.79
C TYR A 73 -3.90 -3.54 16.06
N ARG A 74 -3.43 -2.41 16.60
CA ARG A 74 -4.04 -1.75 17.77
C ARG A 74 -5.47 -1.30 17.46
N ASN A 75 -5.72 -0.84 16.24
CA ASN A 75 -7.01 -0.29 15.83
C ASN A 75 -7.88 -1.28 15.03
N ARG A 76 -7.47 -2.55 14.87
CA ARG A 76 -8.09 -3.49 13.93
C ARG A 76 -9.60 -3.66 14.13
N ILE A 77 -10.06 -3.70 15.39
CA ILE A 77 -11.49 -3.85 15.72
C ILE A 77 -12.28 -2.63 15.25
N LYS A 78 -11.72 -1.43 15.45
CA LYS A 78 -12.33 -0.18 15.00
C LYS A 78 -12.32 -0.03 13.47
N LEU A 79 -11.30 -0.59 12.83
CA LEU A 79 -11.11 -0.56 11.39
C LEU A 79 -11.75 -1.75 10.66
N ASN A 80 -12.44 -2.64 11.38
CA ASN A 80 -13.03 -3.86 10.85
C ASN A 80 -12.02 -4.74 10.05
N LEU A 81 -10.78 -4.82 10.54
CA LEU A 81 -9.71 -5.61 9.91
C LEU A 81 -9.61 -6.98 10.57
N ASP A 82 -9.75 -8.03 9.76
CA ASP A 82 -9.48 -9.40 10.18
C ASP A 82 -8.01 -9.82 9.96
N GLU A 83 -7.65 -11.04 10.36
CA GLU A 83 -6.29 -11.54 10.17
C GLU A 83 -5.86 -11.65 8.69
N PRO A 84 -6.70 -12.17 7.78
CA PRO A 84 -6.47 -12.08 6.34
C PRO A 84 -6.20 -10.66 5.83
N ASP A 85 -7.01 -9.66 6.23
CA ASP A 85 -6.81 -8.26 5.85
C ASP A 85 -5.44 -7.76 6.32
N MET A 86 -5.10 -8.01 7.58
CA MET A 86 -3.82 -7.61 8.16
C MET A 86 -2.64 -8.23 7.40
N LYS A 87 -2.78 -9.49 6.97
CA LYS A 87 -1.76 -10.17 6.17
C LYS A 87 -1.65 -9.54 4.77
N ASP A 88 -2.77 -9.30 4.10
CA ASP A 88 -2.78 -8.69 2.76
C ASP A 88 -2.20 -7.27 2.80
N ILE A 89 -2.55 -6.46 3.81
CA ILE A 89 -1.98 -5.12 4.00
C ILE A 89 -0.46 -5.19 4.19
N LYS A 90 0.02 -6.15 5.01
CA LYS A 90 1.45 -6.34 5.24
C LYS A 90 2.17 -6.70 3.94
N GLU A 91 1.65 -7.66 3.18
CA GLU A 91 2.22 -8.08 1.90
C GLU A 91 2.26 -6.94 0.88
N ILE A 92 1.25 -6.05 0.88
CA ILE A 92 1.25 -4.84 0.06
C ILE A 92 2.41 -3.94 0.45
N LEU A 93 2.53 -3.58 1.73
CA LEU A 93 3.57 -2.67 2.22
C LEU A 93 4.98 -3.24 1.97
N GLU A 94 5.17 -4.54 2.18
CA GLU A 94 6.42 -5.26 1.90
C GLU A 94 6.73 -5.29 0.40
N GLY A 95 5.72 -5.30 -0.47
CA GLY A 95 5.93 -5.17 -1.92
C GLY A 95 6.57 -3.84 -2.33
N PHE A 96 6.40 -2.79 -1.52
CA PHE A 96 7.05 -1.48 -1.70
C PHE A 96 8.35 -1.34 -0.87
N GLN A 97 8.80 -2.41 -0.22
CA GLN A 97 10.07 -2.45 0.47
C GLN A 97 11.22 -2.40 -0.55
N ASN A 98 12.28 -1.69 -0.19
CA ASN A 98 13.54 -1.64 -0.95
C ASN A 98 14.69 -2.16 -0.09
#